data_AF-A0A0L9T0Q3-F1
#
_entry.id   AF-A0A0L9T0Q3-F1
#
_cell.length_a   1.000
_cell.length_b   1.000
_cell.length_c   1.000
_cell.angle_alpha   90.00
_cell.angle_beta   90.00
_cell.angle_gamma   90.00
#
_symmetry.space_group_name_H-M   'P 1'
#
loop_
_entity.id
_entity.type
_entity.pdbx_description
1 polymer ?
#
loop_
_entity_poly.entity_id
_entity_poly.type
_entity_poly.pdbx_seq_one_letter_code
_entity_poly.pdbx_strand_id
1 'polypeptide(L)'
;MTLSLCYWALGSSMWSVFWNADVPCNSVGPWIAPIAAVLEPIINDNDMELLAQILSLNNATPLWLGVALCGRRAIIHSILPSLIELQDYPHFRPSIDAAAWTGLAQSFMDYHQTRPVMDGTVSRADVWRLRHDCSDQYYPDTAFSYTPPYGWPPFGRMRVIDVELEIRRHLTCSHEWKYTYWTWSLSDLTDAGFSNAEIEIRKRAGYVEVNLAVQK
;
A
#
# COMPACT_ATOMS: atom_id res chain seq x y z
N MET A 1 -16.24 -3.36 -6.72
CA MET A 1 -15.20 -2.88 -7.65
C MET A 1 -14.71 -4.11 -8.42
N THR A 2 -14.86 -4.23 -9.74
CA THR A 2 -14.10 -5.27 -10.45
C THR A 2 -12.64 -4.82 -10.45
N LEU A 3 -11.70 -5.65 -9.96
CA LEU A 3 -10.27 -5.32 -9.95
C LEU A 3 -9.80 -4.81 -11.32
N SER A 4 -10.42 -5.26 -12.41
CA SER A 4 -10.14 -4.83 -13.78
C SER A 4 -10.37 -3.34 -14.07
N LEU A 5 -11.11 -2.60 -13.25
CA LEU A 5 -11.45 -1.19 -13.48
C LEU A 5 -10.73 -0.20 -12.56
N CYS A 6 -10.03 -0.65 -11.51
CA CYS A 6 -9.22 0.27 -10.70
C CYS A 6 -7.75 0.07 -11.00
N TYR A 7 -7.30 0.94 -11.90
CA TYR A 7 -5.91 1.11 -12.23
C TYR A 7 -4.99 1.30 -11.01
N TRP A 8 -5.46 2.03 -9.99
CA TRP A 8 -4.74 2.27 -8.75
C TRP A 8 -4.48 0.99 -7.95
N ALA A 9 -5.46 0.07 -7.93
CA ALA A 9 -5.32 -1.20 -7.24
C ALA A 9 -4.41 -2.17 -7.99
N LEU A 10 -4.52 -2.22 -9.32
CA LEU A 10 -3.69 -3.11 -10.14
C LEU A 10 -2.23 -2.67 -10.19
N GLY A 11 -1.98 -1.37 -10.42
CA GLY A 11 -0.63 -0.85 -10.50
C GLY A 11 0.13 -1.00 -9.17
N SER A 12 -0.51 -0.67 -8.05
CA SER A 12 0.13 -0.75 -6.75
C SER A 12 0.47 -2.20 -6.39
N SER A 13 -0.43 -3.12 -6.72
CA SER A 13 -0.23 -4.56 -6.58
C SER A 13 0.92 -5.09 -7.43
N MET A 14 1.05 -4.60 -8.67
CA MET A 14 2.16 -4.97 -9.54
C MET A 14 3.51 -4.51 -8.99
N TRP A 15 3.60 -3.29 -8.45
CA TRP A 15 4.85 -2.74 -7.91
C TRP A 15 5.26 -3.34 -6.57
N SER A 16 4.39 -4.09 -5.90
CA SER A 16 4.71 -4.82 -4.67
C SER A 16 5.94 -5.72 -4.79
N VAL A 17 6.24 -6.21 -6.00
CA VAL A 17 7.37 -7.10 -6.29
C VAL A 17 8.74 -6.47 -6.03
N PHE A 18 8.82 -5.14 -6.05
CA PHE A 18 10.05 -4.39 -5.80
C PHE A 18 10.20 -3.98 -4.32
N TRP A 19 9.17 -4.22 -3.51
CA TRP A 19 9.08 -3.74 -2.15
C TRP A 19 9.32 -4.85 -1.11
N ASN A 20 9.87 -4.49 0.05
CA ASN A 20 10.08 -5.40 1.17
C ASN A 20 9.92 -4.66 2.52
N ALA A 21 9.21 -5.29 3.46
CA ALA A 21 8.90 -4.73 4.77
C ALA A 21 10.13 -4.56 5.67
N ASP A 22 11.17 -5.36 5.49
CA ASP A 22 12.37 -5.36 6.32
C ASP A 22 13.40 -4.32 5.87
N VAL A 23 13.16 -3.64 4.75
CA VAL A 23 14.05 -2.65 4.16
C VAL A 23 13.60 -1.26 4.59
N PRO A 24 14.32 -0.58 5.51
CA PRO A 24 13.96 0.76 5.92
C PRO A 24 14.23 1.79 4.80
N CYS A 25 13.53 2.92 4.85
CA CYS A 25 13.59 3.94 3.80
C CYS A 25 15.00 4.50 3.53
N ASN A 26 15.91 4.46 4.51
CA ASN A 26 17.31 4.87 4.34
C ASN A 26 18.19 3.84 3.60
N SER A 27 17.70 2.62 3.37
CA SER A 27 18.42 1.52 2.72
C SER A 27 17.82 1.14 1.36
N VAL A 28 16.87 1.93 0.86
CA VAL A 28 16.16 1.66 -0.39
C VAL A 28 17.08 1.73 -1.60
N GLY A 29 18.00 2.70 -1.65
CA GLY A 29 18.95 2.81 -2.76
C GLY A 29 19.74 1.51 -3.00
N PRO A 30 20.45 0.98 -1.99
CA PRO A 30 21.13 -0.31 -2.09
C PRO A 30 20.23 -1.50 -2.38
N TRP A 31 18.95 -1.46 -1.96
CA TRP A 31 17.98 -2.51 -2.27
C TRP A 31 17.53 -2.49 -3.74
N ILE A 32 17.30 -1.31 -4.30
CA ILE A 32 16.79 -1.11 -5.65
C ILE A 32 17.89 -1.20 -6.71
N ALA A 33 19.12 -0.76 -6.41
CA ALA A 33 20.24 -0.78 -7.33
C ALA A 33 20.48 -2.13 -8.04
N PRO A 34 20.55 -3.29 -7.34
CA PRO A 34 20.73 -4.58 -8.01
C PRO A 34 19.51 -4.99 -8.85
N ILE A 35 18.29 -4.64 -8.42
CA ILE A 35 17.07 -4.91 -9.17
C ILE A 35 17.10 -4.15 -10.50
N ALA A 36 17.42 -2.85 -10.45
CA ALA A 36 17.54 -2.01 -11.64
C ALA A 36 18.63 -2.52 -12.60
N ALA A 37 19.80 -2.89 -12.09
CA ALA A 37 20.91 -3.40 -12.90
C ALA A 37 20.58 -4.69 -13.66
N VAL A 38 19.71 -5.55 -13.10
CA VAL A 38 19.22 -6.75 -13.78
C VAL A 38 18.16 -6.41 -14.83
N LEU A 39 17.23 -5.50 -14.50
CA LEU A 39 16.10 -5.17 -15.37
C LEU A 39 16.47 -4.26 -16.55
N GLU A 40 17.44 -3.38 -16.38
CA GLU A 40 17.85 -2.40 -17.38
C GLU A 40 18.21 -3.02 -18.75
N PRO A 41 19.14 -3.98 -18.86
CA PRO A 41 19.46 -4.59 -20.15
C PRO A 41 18.26 -5.33 -20.75
N ILE A 42 17.45 -6.01 -19.94
CA ILE A 42 16.28 -6.78 -20.40
C ILE A 42 15.22 -5.84 -21.02
N ILE A 43 14.96 -4.71 -20.37
CA ILE A 43 14.02 -3.70 -20.85
C ILE A 43 14.55 -3.02 -22.11
N ASN A 44 15.85 -2.73 -22.17
CA ASN A 44 16.49 -2.10 -23.33
C ASN A 44 16.52 -3.02 -24.56
N ASP A 45 16.78 -4.31 -24.35
CA ASP A 45 16.77 -5.35 -25.40
C ASP A 45 15.34 -5.78 -25.79
N ASN A 46 14.32 -5.27 -25.08
CA ASN A 46 12.91 -5.61 -25.26
C ASN A 46 12.65 -7.13 -25.16
N ASP A 47 13.39 -7.82 -24.27
CA ASP A 47 13.20 -9.24 -23.97
C ASP A 47 12.02 -9.42 -23.01
N MET A 48 10.83 -9.36 -23.59
CA MET A 48 9.56 -9.45 -22.88
C MET A 48 9.31 -10.82 -22.23
N GLU A 49 9.88 -11.88 -22.79
CA GLU A 49 9.73 -13.23 -22.26
C GLU A 49 10.51 -13.35 -20.95
N LEU A 50 11.79 -12.97 -20.95
CA LEU A 50 12.61 -12.99 -19.75
C LEU A 50 12.08 -12.03 -18.68
N LEU A 51 11.64 -10.83 -19.06
CA LEU A 51 11.02 -9.88 -18.14
C LEU A 51 9.79 -10.49 -17.46
N ALA A 52 8.91 -11.12 -18.23
CA ALA A 52 7.71 -11.76 -17.71
C ALA A 52 8.08 -12.90 -16.75
N GLN A 53 9.08 -13.72 -17.07
CA GLN A 53 9.54 -14.81 -16.19
C GLN A 53 10.04 -14.27 -14.84
N ILE A 54 10.87 -13.23 -14.83
CA ILE A 54 11.43 -12.65 -13.60
C ILE A 54 10.31 -12.05 -12.72
N LEU A 55 9.40 -11.29 -13.32
CA LEU A 55 8.31 -10.63 -12.59
C LEU A 55 7.19 -11.60 -12.17
N SER A 56 7.20 -12.83 -12.69
CA SER A 56 6.22 -13.89 -12.42
C SER A 56 6.65 -14.88 -11.33
N LEU A 57 7.51 -14.45 -10.39
CA LEU A 57 7.99 -15.27 -9.27
C LEU A 57 7.33 -14.92 -7.92
N ASN A 58 6.13 -14.33 -7.96
CA ASN A 58 5.44 -13.80 -6.79
C ASN A 58 3.92 -13.89 -6.94
N ASN A 59 3.17 -13.46 -5.91
CA ASN A 59 1.71 -13.52 -5.93
C ASN A 59 1.07 -12.52 -6.92
N ALA A 60 1.81 -11.53 -7.43
CA ALA A 60 1.38 -10.61 -8.49
C ALA A 60 1.60 -11.17 -9.92
N THR A 61 2.09 -12.41 -10.05
CA THR A 61 2.35 -13.09 -11.34
C THR A 61 1.25 -12.93 -12.38
N PRO A 62 -0.05 -13.15 -12.07
CA PRO A 62 -1.10 -13.03 -13.07
C PRO A 62 -1.18 -11.61 -13.69
N LEU A 63 -0.85 -10.58 -12.92
CA LEU A 63 -0.87 -9.18 -13.37
C LEU A 63 0.27 -8.91 -14.34
N TRP A 64 1.49 -9.38 -14.02
CA TRP A 64 2.66 -9.22 -14.88
C TRP A 64 2.56 -10.01 -16.19
N LEU A 65 2.04 -11.24 -16.13
CA LEU A 65 1.73 -12.03 -17.33
C LEU A 65 0.69 -11.32 -18.22
N GLY A 66 -0.35 -10.75 -17.61
CA GLY A 66 -1.35 -9.98 -18.33
C GLY A 66 -0.74 -8.78 -19.07
N VAL A 67 0.17 -8.04 -18.42
CA VAL A 67 0.88 -6.90 -19.02
C VAL A 67 1.80 -7.32 -20.17
N ALA A 68 2.53 -8.43 -20.01
CA ALA A 68 3.38 -8.99 -21.05
C ALA A 68 2.57 -9.41 -22.28
N LEU A 69 1.47 -10.15 -22.08
CA LEU A 69 0.59 -10.60 -23.16
C LEU A 69 -0.15 -9.45 -23.86
N CYS A 70 -0.53 -8.40 -23.13
CA CYS A 70 -1.21 -7.24 -23.68
C CYS A 70 -0.27 -6.22 -24.34
N GLY A 71 1.05 -6.44 -24.29
CA GLY A 71 2.05 -5.57 -24.92
C GLY A 71 2.05 -4.14 -24.39
N ARG A 72 1.78 -3.93 -23.10
CA ARG A 72 1.64 -2.59 -22.48
C ARG A 72 2.99 -1.92 -22.24
N ARG A 73 3.69 -1.53 -23.31
CA ARG A 73 5.04 -0.93 -23.29
C ARG A 73 5.19 0.26 -22.34
N ALA A 74 4.17 1.11 -22.20
CA ALA A 74 4.22 2.24 -21.29
C ALA A 74 4.40 1.84 -19.81
N ILE A 75 3.82 0.71 -19.38
CA ILE A 75 3.96 0.18 -18.01
C ILE A 75 5.37 -0.41 -17.82
N ILE A 76 5.91 -1.07 -18.84
CA ILE A 76 7.26 -1.65 -18.79
C ILE A 76 8.31 -0.55 -18.73
N HIS A 77 8.18 0.47 -19.58
CA HIS A 77 9.10 1.61 -19.59
C HIS A 77 8.95 2.52 -18.36
N SER A 78 7.89 2.40 -17.55
CA SER A 78 7.78 3.12 -16.28
C SER A 78 8.50 2.43 -15.13
N ILE A 79 8.95 1.17 -15.28
CA ILE A 79 9.65 0.43 -14.23
C ILE A 79 10.92 1.16 -13.81
N LEU A 80 11.90 1.34 -14.70
CA LEU A 80 13.20 1.94 -14.33
C LEU A 80 13.07 3.38 -13.80
N PRO A 81 12.30 4.29 -14.41
CA PRO A 81 12.11 5.64 -13.86
C PRO A 81 11.45 5.63 -12.48
N SER A 82 10.49 4.72 -12.24
CA SER A 82 9.87 4.60 -10.92
C SER A 82 10.85 4.12 -9.84
N LEU A 83 11.80 3.26 -10.21
CA LEU A 83 12.76 2.65 -9.28
C LEU A 83 13.96 3.57 -9.02
N ILE A 84 14.53 4.17 -10.06
CA ILE A 84 15.82 4.88 -10.00
C ILE A 84 15.62 6.38 -9.77
N GLU A 85 14.66 6.99 -10.49
CA GLU A 85 14.44 8.44 -10.49
C GLU A 85 13.42 8.87 -9.45
N LEU A 86 12.77 7.90 -8.77
CA LEU A 86 11.63 8.14 -7.88
C LEU A 86 10.55 8.97 -8.56
N GLN A 87 10.38 8.78 -9.87
CA GLN A 87 9.39 9.50 -10.65
C GLN A 87 8.01 9.06 -10.17
N ASP A 88 7.20 10.00 -9.67
CA ASP A 88 5.87 9.71 -9.14
C ASP A 88 4.88 9.39 -10.25
N TYR A 89 4.51 8.11 -10.34
CA TYR A 89 3.40 7.65 -11.15
C TYR A 89 2.25 7.26 -10.23
N PRO A 90 1.04 7.78 -10.49
CA PRO A 90 -0.09 7.56 -9.60
C PRO A 90 -0.43 6.07 -9.37
N HIS A 91 -0.08 5.20 -10.31
CA HIS A 91 -0.37 3.78 -10.24
C HIS A 91 0.52 2.93 -9.35
N PHE A 92 1.72 3.37 -8.96
CA PHE A 92 2.54 2.55 -8.05
C PHE A 92 2.37 2.94 -6.58
N ARG A 93 1.65 4.02 -6.29
CA ARG A 93 1.44 4.48 -4.92
C ARG A 93 0.76 3.36 -4.13
N PRO A 94 1.29 2.98 -2.95
CA PRO A 94 0.68 1.94 -2.15
C PRO A 94 -0.76 2.28 -1.79
N SER A 95 -1.63 1.28 -1.83
CA SER A 95 -3.04 1.39 -1.49
C SER A 95 -3.39 0.28 -0.51
N ILE A 96 -3.80 0.67 0.71
CA ILE A 96 -4.23 -0.28 1.75
C ILE A 96 -5.45 -1.07 1.25
N ASP A 97 -6.35 -0.43 0.49
CA ASP A 97 -7.47 -1.11 -0.16
C ASP A 97 -6.99 -2.19 -1.14
N ALA A 98 -6.00 -1.86 -1.98
CA ALA A 98 -5.45 -2.81 -2.94
C ALA A 98 -4.74 -3.98 -2.25
N ALA A 99 -3.99 -3.70 -1.18
CA ALA A 99 -3.32 -4.72 -0.38
C ALA A 99 -4.34 -5.66 0.30
N ALA A 100 -5.39 -5.10 0.90
CA ALA A 100 -6.47 -5.87 1.52
C ALA A 100 -7.21 -6.76 0.49
N TRP A 101 -7.41 -6.26 -0.72
CA TRP A 101 -8.12 -6.99 -1.78
C TRP A 101 -7.29 -8.08 -2.44
N THR A 102 -6.00 -7.83 -2.66
CA THR A 102 -5.13 -8.74 -3.41
C THR A 102 -4.31 -9.66 -2.51
N GLY A 103 -4.25 -9.36 -1.21
CA GLY A 103 -3.33 -10.00 -0.28
C GLY A 103 -1.85 -9.66 -0.55
N LEU A 104 -1.58 -8.67 -1.41
CA LEU A 104 -0.24 -8.21 -1.75
C LEU A 104 0.11 -6.98 -0.92
N ALA A 105 0.97 -7.15 0.08
CA ALA A 105 1.48 -6.00 0.82
C ALA A 105 2.38 -5.14 -0.08
N GLN A 106 2.17 -3.83 -0.03
CA GLN A 106 2.82 -2.83 -0.87
C GLN A 106 3.57 -1.78 -0.03
N SER A 107 3.31 -1.76 1.26
CA SER A 107 3.86 -0.80 2.20
C SER A 107 3.89 -1.34 3.63
N PHE A 108 4.65 -0.65 4.48
CA PHE A 108 4.64 -0.91 5.92
C PHE A 108 3.28 -0.64 6.57
N MET A 109 2.36 0.05 5.88
CA MET A 109 0.99 0.29 6.34
C MET A 109 0.14 -0.97 6.30
N ASP A 110 0.48 -1.92 5.41
CA ASP A 110 -0.27 -3.16 5.22
C ASP A 110 0.06 -4.21 6.30
N TYR A 111 1.03 -3.92 7.17
CA TYR A 111 1.42 -4.78 8.28
C TYR A 111 0.88 -4.23 9.60
N HIS A 112 0.01 -5.02 10.23
CA HIS A 112 -0.45 -4.79 11.59
C HIS A 112 0.43 -5.57 12.57
N GLN A 113 1.53 -4.96 13.00
CA GLN A 113 2.28 -5.45 14.15
C GLN A 113 2.53 -4.30 15.11
N THR A 114 1.51 -3.88 15.87
CA THR A 114 1.78 -3.22 17.16
C THR A 114 2.33 -4.29 18.10
N ARG A 115 3.63 -4.53 18.05
CA ARG A 115 4.28 -5.32 19.09
C ARG A 115 4.25 -4.50 20.39
N PRO A 116 4.04 -5.13 21.55
CA PRO A 116 4.16 -4.46 22.84
C PRO A 116 5.47 -3.70 22.90
N VAL A 117 5.45 -2.52 23.53
CA VAL A 117 6.64 -1.69 23.76
C VAL A 117 7.72 -2.54 24.43
N MET A 118 8.73 -2.95 23.67
CA MET A 118 9.93 -3.57 24.22
C MET A 118 10.91 -2.45 24.60
N ASP A 119 11.39 -2.51 25.84
CA ASP A 119 12.47 -1.66 26.36
C ASP A 119 12.17 -0.16 26.36
N GLY A 120 10.90 0.24 26.49
CA GLY A 120 10.50 1.65 26.52
C GLY A 120 10.66 2.39 25.19
N THR A 121 10.83 1.65 24.09
CA THR A 121 10.95 2.20 22.73
C THR A 121 9.91 1.62 21.79
N VAL A 122 9.57 2.38 20.75
CA VAL A 122 8.65 1.99 19.68
C VAL A 122 9.27 2.28 18.31
N SER A 123 8.95 1.49 17.28
CA SER A 123 9.45 1.77 15.93
C SER A 123 8.77 3.03 15.38
N ARG A 124 9.50 3.82 14.57
CA ARG A 124 8.90 4.99 13.91
C ARG A 124 7.81 4.60 12.91
N ALA A 125 7.89 3.41 12.33
CA ALA A 125 6.86 2.84 11.46
C ALA A 125 5.54 2.59 12.22
N ASP A 126 5.60 2.03 13.44
CA ASP A 126 4.40 1.84 14.30
C ASP A 126 3.77 3.18 14.65
N VAL A 127 4.59 4.18 15.02
CA VAL A 127 4.09 5.52 15.36
C VAL A 127 3.40 6.17 14.16
N TRP A 128 3.96 6.03 12.96
CA TRP A 128 3.34 6.55 11.74
C TRP A 128 2.01 5.85 11.44
N ARG A 129 1.95 4.52 11.55
CA ARG A 129 0.70 3.75 11.41
C ARG A 129 -0.36 4.25 12.38
N LEU A 130 -0.02 4.40 13.66
CA LEU A 130 -0.97 4.91 14.65
C LEU A 130 -1.44 6.34 14.38
N ARG A 131 -0.61 7.21 13.78
CA ARG A 131 -1.05 8.54 13.31
C ARG A 131 -2.12 8.44 12.25
N HIS A 132 -1.95 7.51 11.31
CA HIS A 132 -2.94 7.24 10.28
C HIS A 132 -4.22 6.64 10.86
N ASP A 133 -4.10 5.58 11.67
CA ASP A 133 -5.25 4.89 12.29
C ASP A 133 -6.08 5.79 13.21
N CYS A 134 -5.44 6.82 13.78
CA CYS A 134 -6.06 7.78 14.66
C CYS A 134 -6.24 9.17 14.04
N SER A 135 -6.09 9.31 12.71
CA SER A 135 -6.20 10.60 12.02
C SER A 135 -7.49 11.31 12.37
N ASP A 136 -8.59 10.59 12.28
CA ASP A 136 -9.95 11.14 12.47
C ASP A 136 -10.26 11.53 13.91
N GLN A 137 -9.49 11.00 14.88
CA GLN A 137 -9.70 11.26 16.31
C GLN A 137 -8.89 12.46 16.83
N TYR A 138 -7.68 12.68 16.30
CA TYR A 138 -6.73 13.65 16.89
C TYR A 138 -6.22 14.71 15.94
N TYR A 139 -6.33 14.50 14.62
CA TYR A 139 -5.76 15.39 13.63
C TYR A 139 -6.91 16.08 12.87
N PRO A 140 -7.20 17.37 13.15
CA PRO A 140 -8.25 18.11 12.44
C PRO A 140 -7.85 18.46 11.01
N ASP A 141 -6.55 18.35 10.68
CA ASP A 141 -6.05 18.44 9.32
C ASP A 141 -5.99 17.07 8.64
N THR A 142 -5.85 17.08 7.31
CA THR A 142 -5.78 15.85 6.52
C THR A 142 -4.36 15.27 6.44
N ALA A 143 -3.43 15.72 7.30
CA ALA A 143 -2.00 15.46 7.15
C ALA A 143 -1.65 13.95 7.24
N PHE A 144 -2.38 13.21 8.07
CA PHE A 144 -2.21 11.76 8.25
C PHE A 144 -3.39 10.95 7.69
N SER A 145 -4.35 11.59 7.01
CA SER A 145 -5.48 10.88 6.37
C SER A 145 -5.07 10.11 5.12
N TYR A 146 -3.92 10.44 4.53
CA TYR A 146 -3.39 9.77 3.34
C TYR A 146 -2.19 8.91 3.69
N THR A 147 -2.04 7.78 3.00
CA THR A 147 -0.84 6.94 3.08
C THR A 147 0.38 7.68 2.52
N PRO A 148 1.60 7.30 2.95
CA PRO A 148 2.80 7.89 2.36
C PRO A 148 2.90 7.53 0.87
N PRO A 149 3.49 8.39 0.03
CA PRO A 149 3.63 8.13 -1.40
C PRO A 149 4.49 6.88 -1.71
N TYR A 150 5.30 6.44 -0.75
CA TYR A 150 6.15 5.25 -0.85
C TYR A 150 5.93 4.31 0.32
N GLY A 151 6.02 3.01 0.06
CA GLY A 151 5.72 1.98 1.05
C GLY A 151 6.82 1.69 2.06
N TRP A 152 7.97 2.36 1.97
CA TRP A 152 9.15 2.03 2.79
C TRP A 152 9.00 2.49 4.24
N PRO A 153 9.26 1.62 5.23
CA PRO A 153 9.13 1.98 6.64
C PRO A 153 10.15 3.05 7.06
N PRO A 154 9.74 4.03 7.88
CA PRO A 154 10.66 4.95 8.54
C PRO A 154 11.71 4.19 9.37
N PHE A 155 12.99 4.59 9.25
CA PHE A 155 14.08 3.94 9.98
C PHE A 155 14.10 4.32 11.47
N GLY A 156 14.50 3.34 12.28
CA GLY A 156 14.84 3.54 13.68
C GLY A 156 13.65 3.46 14.65
N ARG A 157 13.97 3.73 15.91
CA ARG A 157 13.05 3.67 17.05
C ARG A 157 13.06 5.00 17.78
N MET A 158 12.03 5.26 18.57
CA MET A 158 11.94 6.41 19.47
C MET A 158 11.49 5.97 20.85
N ARG A 159 11.84 6.75 21.89
CA ARG A 159 11.38 6.46 23.25
C ARG A 159 9.89 6.78 23.34
N VAL A 160 9.15 6.04 24.16
CA VAL A 160 7.72 6.29 24.38
C VAL A 160 7.45 7.73 24.85
N ILE A 161 8.35 8.29 25.67
CA ILE A 161 8.24 9.67 26.16
C ILE A 161 8.39 10.74 25.06
N ASP A 162 8.91 10.37 23.89
CA ASP A 162 9.06 11.28 22.75
C ASP A 162 7.90 11.17 21.75
N VAL A 163 7.01 10.18 21.90
CA VAL A 163 5.81 9.99 21.04
C VAL A 163 4.78 11.08 21.36
N GLU A 164 3.93 11.45 20.42
CA GLU A 164 2.82 12.38 20.66
C GLU A 164 1.86 11.88 21.76
N LEU A 165 1.41 12.75 22.67
CA LEU A 165 0.59 12.38 23.84
C LEU A 165 -0.71 11.66 23.43
N GLU A 166 -1.30 12.11 22.33
CA GLU A 166 -2.53 11.60 21.74
C GLU A 166 -2.39 10.13 21.31
N ILE A 167 -1.19 9.75 20.88
CA ILE A 167 -0.88 8.42 20.35
C ILE A 167 -0.29 7.49 21.40
N ARG A 168 0.35 8.02 22.45
CA ARG A 168 0.95 7.22 23.52
C ARG A 168 0.00 6.20 24.12
N ARG A 169 -1.29 6.55 24.26
CA ARG A 169 -2.33 5.64 24.79
C ARG A 169 -2.65 4.47 23.86
N HIS A 170 -2.32 4.57 22.58
CA HIS A 170 -2.56 3.56 21.56
C HIS A 170 -1.35 2.63 21.33
N LEU A 171 -0.20 2.91 21.96
CA LEU A 171 1.00 2.08 21.81
C LEU A 171 0.82 0.64 22.32
N THR A 172 -0.14 0.41 23.21
CA THR A 172 -0.51 -0.91 23.75
C THR A 172 -1.74 -1.50 23.08
N CYS A 173 -2.39 -0.78 22.17
CA CYS A 173 -3.59 -1.24 21.47
C CYS A 173 -3.21 -2.10 20.25
N SER A 174 -4.07 -3.05 19.91
CA SER A 174 -3.91 -3.93 18.74
C SER A 174 -4.81 -3.44 17.60
N HIS A 175 -4.44 -2.30 17.00
CA HIS A 175 -5.17 -1.75 15.86
C HIS A 175 -4.91 -2.59 14.61
N GLU A 176 -5.98 -3.04 13.97
CA GLU A 176 -5.91 -3.81 12.74
C GLU A 176 -6.98 -3.31 11.77
N TRP A 177 -6.60 -2.99 10.53
CA TRP A 177 -7.58 -2.70 9.50
C TRP A 177 -8.11 -4.01 8.94
N LYS A 178 -9.40 -4.24 9.11
CA LYS A 178 -10.07 -5.38 8.50
C LYS A 178 -10.92 -4.93 7.34
N TYR A 179 -10.77 -5.65 6.24
CA TYR A 179 -11.73 -5.58 5.16
C TYR A 179 -13.10 -6.02 5.69
N THR A 180 -14.09 -5.14 5.55
CA THR A 180 -15.45 -5.42 6.00
C THR A 180 -16.34 -5.76 4.82
N TYR A 181 -16.55 -4.79 3.94
CA TYR A 181 -17.38 -4.91 2.75
C TYR A 181 -17.02 -3.78 1.78
N TRP A 182 -17.79 -3.70 0.72
CA TRP A 182 -17.70 -2.66 -0.28
C TRP A 182 -19.11 -2.22 -0.66
N THR A 183 -19.26 -0.96 -1.03
CA THR A 183 -20.53 -0.37 -1.41
C THR A 183 -20.44 0.21 -2.81
N TRP A 184 -21.48 0.03 -3.61
CA TRP A 184 -21.71 0.84 -4.81
C TRP A 184 -22.51 2.06 -4.41
N SER A 185 -22.00 3.27 -4.65
CA SER A 185 -22.83 4.48 -4.58
C SER A 185 -23.08 5.05 -5.98
N LEU A 186 -24.35 5.18 -6.34
CA LEU A 186 -24.78 5.89 -7.55
C LEU A 186 -25.75 6.99 -7.13
N SER A 187 -25.23 8.22 -7.06
CA SER A 187 -25.98 9.39 -6.57
C SER A 187 -26.54 9.17 -5.15
N ASP A 188 -27.84 8.90 -5.03
CA ASP A 188 -28.53 8.65 -3.75
C ASP A 188 -28.73 7.16 -3.43
N LEU A 189 -28.44 6.27 -4.37
CA LEU A 189 -28.57 4.84 -4.20
C LEU A 189 -27.25 4.29 -3.67
N THR A 190 -27.31 3.53 -2.57
CA THR A 190 -26.16 2.75 -2.09
C THR A 190 -26.55 1.29 -2.00
N ASP A 191 -25.73 0.42 -2.59
CA ASP A 191 -25.86 -1.03 -2.52
C ASP A 191 -24.62 -1.60 -1.81
N ALA A 192 -24.81 -2.33 -0.71
CA ALA A 192 -23.73 -2.97 0.05
C ALA A 192 -23.33 -4.35 -0.53
N GLY A 193 -23.83 -4.70 -1.71
CA GLY A 193 -23.53 -5.96 -2.38
C GLY A 193 -24.02 -7.16 -1.55
N PHE A 194 -23.16 -8.15 -1.35
CA PHE A 194 -23.49 -9.40 -0.65
C PHE A 194 -23.30 -9.35 0.88
N SER A 195 -23.15 -8.16 1.46
CA SER A 195 -22.99 -7.98 2.92
C SER A 195 -24.34 -8.05 3.64
N ASN A 196 -24.44 -8.89 4.68
CA ASN A 196 -25.63 -8.99 5.55
C ASN A 196 -25.60 -8.02 6.75
N ALA A 197 -24.62 -7.12 6.85
CA ALA A 197 -24.52 -6.20 7.97
C ALA A 197 -25.39 -4.94 7.76
N GLU A 198 -26.15 -4.52 8.77
CA GLU A 198 -26.75 -3.17 8.82
C GLU A 198 -25.61 -2.15 8.93
N ILE A 199 -25.51 -1.24 7.95
CA ILE A 199 -24.37 -0.33 7.80
C ILE A 199 -24.87 1.13 7.77
N GLU A 200 -24.24 1.98 8.58
CA GLU A 200 -24.44 3.43 8.57
C GLU A 200 -23.55 4.07 7.47
N ILE A 201 -24.15 4.45 6.34
CA ILE A 201 -23.42 4.88 5.13
C ILE A 201 -23.26 6.41 5.12
N ARG A 202 -22.01 6.90 5.05
CA ARG A 202 -21.72 8.33 4.77
C ARG A 202 -21.69 8.55 3.25
N LYS A 203 -22.64 9.33 2.73
CA LYS A 203 -22.77 9.60 1.28
C LYS A 203 -21.59 10.42 0.74
N ARG A 204 -20.85 9.88 -0.24
CA ARG A 204 -20.08 10.65 -1.22
C ARG A 204 -20.50 10.22 -2.63
N ALA A 205 -20.75 11.20 -3.50
CA ALA A 205 -21.35 10.97 -4.80
C ALA A 205 -20.35 10.36 -5.80
N GLY A 206 -20.76 9.25 -6.44
CA GLY A 206 -20.30 8.86 -7.78
C GLY A 206 -19.24 7.76 -7.89
N TYR A 207 -18.99 6.96 -6.84
CA TYR A 207 -17.90 5.97 -6.83
C TYR A 207 -18.25 4.69 -6.07
N VAL A 208 -17.44 3.64 -6.28
CA VAL A 208 -17.44 2.47 -5.39
C VAL A 208 -16.54 2.76 -4.21
N GLU A 209 -17.04 2.55 -3.00
CA GLU A 209 -16.25 2.69 -1.78
C GLU A 209 -15.87 1.32 -1.23
N VAL A 210 -14.58 1.13 -0.99
CA VAL A 210 -14.07 0.00 -0.19
C VAL A 210 -14.06 0.47 1.25
N ASN A 211 -14.72 -0.28 2.13
CA ASN A 211 -14.80 0.06 3.54
C ASN A 211 -13.84 -0.83 4.32
N LEU A 212 -12.72 -0.25 4.73
CA LEU A 212 -11.86 -0.83 5.74
C LEU A 212 -12.24 -0.23 7.10
N ALA A 213 -12.26 -1.07 8.12
CA ALA A 213 -12.52 -0.62 9.49
C ALA A 213 -11.35 -1.00 10.40
N VAL A 214 -10.87 -0.03 11.17
CA VAL A 214 -9.91 -0.29 12.25
C VAL A 214 -10.65 -0.95 13.42
N GLN A 215 -10.32 -2.21 13.71
CA GLN A 215 -10.72 -2.86 14.95
C GLN A 215 -9.72 -2.50 16.06
N LYS A 216 -10.23 -2.25 17.28
CA LYS A 216 -9.45 -1.85 18.47
C LYS A 216 -9.43 -2.95 19.51
#